data_AF-A0A950F0V2-F1
#
_entry.id   AF-A0A950F0V2-F1
#
_cell.length_a   1.000
_cell.length_b   1.000
_cell.length_c   1.000
_cell.angle_alpha   90.00
_cell.angle_beta   90.00
_cell.angle_gamma   90.00
#
_symmetry.space_group_name_H-M   'P 1'
#
loop_
_entity.id
_entity.type
_entity.pdbx_description
1 polymer ?
#
loop_
_entity_poly.entity_id
_entity_poly.type
_entity_poly.pdbx_seq_one_letter_code
_entity_poly.pdbx_strand_id
1 'polypeptide(L)'
;LNDQPSVENARYGEARVAARLVSNIYENLGTLVKRNIFDRDLFLDTYSFIIAIAWDGLEGFVALVRATTGQQSIYENFEFIATLSKDHLAADPVTYPRGVRRLNPRVPTIAAKLLDSSSVRDVAR
;
A
#
# COMPACT_ATOMS: atom_id res chain seq x y z
N LEU A 1 2.38 32.80 25.89
CA LEU A 1 3.28 31.83 25.25
C LEU A 1 2.58 31.34 24.00
N ASN A 2 3.05 31.78 22.84
CA ASN A 2 2.48 31.39 21.55
C ASN A 2 3.17 30.09 21.15
N ASP A 3 2.61 28.96 21.57
CA ASP A 3 3.18 27.62 21.38
C ASP A 3 2.84 27.14 19.96
N GLN A 4 3.48 27.76 18.97
CA GLN A 4 3.39 27.30 17.58
C GLN A 4 4.09 25.94 17.51
N PRO A 5 3.43 24.89 16.98
CA PRO A 5 4.06 23.59 16.85
C PRO A 5 5.31 23.72 15.97
N SER A 6 6.39 23.03 16.36
CA SER A 6 7.58 22.94 15.51
C SER A 6 7.20 22.44 14.12
N VAL A 7 7.95 22.85 13.08
CA VAL A 7 7.75 22.38 11.70
C VAL A 7 7.71 20.85 11.62
N GLU A 8 8.51 20.20 12.47
CA GLU A 8 8.54 18.75 12.61
C GLU A 8 7.23 18.17 13.18
N ASN A 9 6.68 18.77 14.26
CA ASN A 9 5.39 18.36 14.81
C ASN A 9 4.24 18.55 13.80
N ALA A 10 4.28 19.62 13.01
CA ALA A 10 3.30 19.85 11.94
C ALA A 10 3.36 18.75 10.88
N ARG A 11 4.56 18.38 10.42
CA ARG A 11 4.77 17.29 9.45
C ARG A 11 4.30 15.93 9.98
N TYR A 12 4.59 15.61 11.24
CA TYR A 12 4.08 14.38 11.86
C TYR A 12 2.56 14.38 11.96
N GLY A 13 1.96 15.54 12.25
CA GLY A 13 0.52 15.74 12.23
C GLY A 13 -0.09 15.43 10.85
N GLU A 14 0.46 16.00 9.79
CA GLU A 14 0.03 15.78 8.40
C GLU A 14 0.16 14.31 7.99
N ALA A 15 1.30 13.68 8.27
CA ALA A 15 1.53 12.26 7.97
C ALA A 15 0.53 11.36 8.71
N ARG A 16 0.24 11.65 9.98
CA ARG A 16 -0.78 10.91 10.76
C ARG A 16 -2.17 11.08 10.18
N VAL A 17 -2.54 12.29 9.74
CA VAL A 17 -3.83 12.55 9.10
C VAL A 17 -3.94 11.77 7.79
N ALA A 18 -2.90 11.81 6.95
CA ALA A 18 -2.85 11.06 5.69
C ALA A 18 -2.97 9.54 5.93
N ALA A 19 -2.18 8.99 6.86
CA ALA A 19 -2.22 7.57 7.22
C ALA A 19 -3.62 7.12 7.67
N ARG A 20 -4.29 7.93 8.49
CA ARG A 20 -5.67 7.69 8.92
C ARG A 20 -6.65 7.71 7.75
N LEU A 21 -6.55 8.70 6.86
CA LEU A 21 -7.43 8.80 5.70
C LEU A 21 -7.30 7.60 4.77
N VAL A 22 -6.06 7.21 4.44
CA VAL A 22 -5.80 6.05 3.57
C VAL A 22 -6.29 4.75 4.23
N SER A 23 -5.99 4.56 5.52
CA SER A 23 -6.45 3.37 6.26
C SER A 23 -7.98 3.28 6.32
N ASN A 24 -8.68 4.40 6.54
CA ASN A 24 -10.14 4.45 6.55
C ASN A 24 -10.75 4.11 5.18
N ILE A 25 -10.14 4.57 4.09
CA ILE A 25 -10.62 4.25 2.73
C ILE A 25 -10.57 2.74 2.52
N TYR A 26 -9.43 2.11 2.81
CA TYR A 26 -9.29 0.67 2.64
C TYR A 26 -10.12 -0.15 3.63
N GLU A 27 -10.33 0.34 4.84
CA GLU A 27 -11.25 -0.29 5.81
C GLU A 27 -12.68 -0.34 5.27
N ASN A 28 -13.16 0.75 4.69
CA ASN A 28 -14.48 0.80 4.05
C ASN A 28 -14.55 -0.11 2.83
N LEU A 29 -13.54 -0.09 1.94
CA LEU A 29 -13.49 -0.98 0.78
C LEU A 29 -13.48 -2.45 1.20
N GLY A 30 -12.75 -2.79 2.27
CA GLY A 30 -12.71 -4.14 2.79
C GLY A 30 -14.05 -4.62 3.31
N THR A 31 -14.82 -3.73 3.93
CA THR A 31 -16.21 -4.02 4.31
C THR A 31 -17.07 -4.34 3.08
N LEU A 32 -16.94 -3.57 2.00
CA LEU A 32 -17.72 -3.80 0.77
C LEU A 32 -17.39 -5.14 0.11
N VAL A 33 -16.10 -5.49 0.04
CA VAL A 33 -15.65 -6.80 -0.48
C VAL A 33 -16.11 -7.94 0.43
N LYS A 34 -15.94 -7.82 1.75
CA LYS A 34 -16.37 -8.83 2.74
C LYS A 34 -17.88 -9.10 2.71
N ARG A 35 -18.67 -8.10 2.31
CA ARG A 35 -20.14 -8.19 2.17
C ARG A 35 -20.62 -8.57 0.76
N ASN A 36 -19.70 -8.92 -0.15
CA ASN A 36 -19.99 -9.26 -1.55
C ASN A 36 -20.76 -8.14 -2.30
N ILE A 37 -20.53 -6.88 -1.92
CA ILE A 37 -21.06 -5.71 -2.66
C ILE A 37 -20.19 -5.48 -3.92
N PHE A 38 -18.89 -5.71 -3.81
CA PHE A 38 -17.99 -5.78 -4.96
C PHE A 38 -17.74 -7.23 -5.36
N ASP A 39 -17.67 -7.44 -6.68
CA ASP A 39 -17.12 -8.67 -7.24
C ASP A 39 -15.65 -8.76 -6.84
N ARG A 40 -15.31 -9.84 -6.13
CA ARG A 40 -14.00 -9.99 -5.51
C ARG A 40 -12.89 -10.09 -6.56
N ASP A 41 -13.13 -10.85 -7.62
CA ASP A 41 -12.10 -11.15 -8.61
C ASP A 41 -11.78 -9.90 -9.42
N LEU A 42 -12.81 -9.18 -9.88
CA LEU A 42 -12.64 -7.89 -10.56
C LEU A 42 -11.97 -6.85 -9.64
N PHE A 43 -12.35 -6.83 -8.36
CA PHE A 43 -11.76 -5.91 -7.40
C PHE A 43 -10.27 -6.19 -7.20
N LEU A 44 -9.87 -7.45 -7.03
CA LEU A 44 -8.48 -7.84 -6.85
C LEU A 44 -7.65 -7.63 -8.13
N ASP A 45 -8.20 -7.92 -9.31
CA ASP A 45 -7.54 -7.64 -10.59
C ASP A 45 -7.22 -6.13 -10.75
N THR A 46 -8.10 -5.27 -10.23
CA THR A 46 -7.96 -3.81 -10.34
C THR A 46 -7.06 -3.21 -9.25
N TYR A 47 -7.22 -3.64 -7.99
CA TYR A 47 -6.68 -2.91 -6.84
C TYR A 47 -5.63 -3.67 -6.01
N SER A 48 -5.38 -4.96 -6.28
CA SER A 48 -4.47 -5.77 -5.47
C SER A 48 -3.10 -5.13 -5.28
N PHE A 49 -2.50 -4.63 -6.38
CA PHE A 49 -1.19 -3.98 -6.33
C PHE A 49 -1.15 -2.76 -5.41
N ILE A 50 -2.11 -1.84 -5.53
CA ILE A 50 -2.10 -0.60 -4.74
C ILE A 50 -2.45 -0.85 -3.27
N ILE A 51 -3.33 -1.82 -3.00
CA ILE A 51 -3.68 -2.21 -1.62
C ILE A 51 -2.48 -2.86 -0.93
N ALA A 52 -1.77 -3.76 -1.60
CA ALA A 52 -0.59 -4.42 -1.05
C ALA A 52 0.48 -3.39 -0.66
N ILE A 53 0.80 -2.44 -1.56
CA ILE A 53 1.74 -1.35 -1.28
C ILE A 53 1.27 -0.47 -0.13
N ALA A 54 -0.03 -0.12 -0.11
CA ALA A 54 -0.56 0.72 0.96
C ALA A 54 -0.48 0.03 2.33
N TRP A 55 -0.73 -1.28 2.39
CA TRP A 55 -0.57 -2.06 3.61
C TRP A 55 0.88 -2.05 4.10
N ASP A 56 1.83 -2.36 3.22
CA ASP A 56 3.26 -2.38 3.58
C ASP A 56 3.74 -1.02 4.10
N GLY A 57 3.19 0.07 3.58
CA GLY A 57 3.48 1.43 4.07
C GLY A 57 2.78 1.82 5.39
N LEU A 58 1.70 1.12 5.78
CA LEU A 58 0.83 1.51 6.90
C LEU A 58 0.74 0.48 8.03
N GLU A 59 1.25 -0.74 7.87
CA GLU A 59 1.14 -1.78 8.90
C GLU A 59 1.74 -1.36 10.24
N GLY A 60 2.85 -0.60 10.23
CA GLY A 60 3.44 -0.02 11.44
C GLY A 60 2.53 1.01 12.13
N PHE A 61 1.79 1.81 11.35
CA PHE A 61 0.78 2.73 11.87
C PHE A 61 -0.40 1.97 12.48
N VAL A 62 -0.91 0.94 11.80
CA VAL A 62 -1.99 0.08 12.30
C VAL A 62 -1.58 -0.57 13.62
N ALA A 63 -0.37 -1.15 13.68
CA ALA A 63 0.18 -1.78 14.88
C ALA A 63 0.28 -0.78 16.05
N LEU A 64 0.79 0.43 15.79
CA LEU A 64 0.87 1.49 16.80
C LEU A 64 -0.50 1.88 17.34
N VAL A 65 -1.50 2.07 16.48
CA VAL A 65 -2.86 2.43 16.90
C VAL A 65 -3.49 1.30 17.71
N ARG A 66 -3.34 0.03 17.30
CA ARG A 66 -3.84 -1.12 18.07
C ARG A 66 -3.17 -1.21 19.45
N ALA A 67 -1.85 -1.04 19.51
CA ALA A 67 -1.10 -1.09 20.78
C ALA A 67 -1.48 0.04 21.74
N THR A 68 -1.68 1.25 21.22
CA THR A 68 -2.00 2.44 22.05
C THR A 68 -3.45 2.48 22.51
N THR A 69 -4.38 1.89 21.75
CA THR A 69 -5.82 1.88 22.09
C THR A 69 -6.27 0.59 22.78
N GLY A 70 -5.49 -0.49 22.67
CA GLY A 70 -5.89 -1.83 23.11
C GLY A 70 -6.93 -2.51 22.20
N GLN A 71 -7.29 -1.90 21.06
CA GLN A 71 -8.36 -2.37 20.18
C GLN A 71 -7.79 -3.09 18.96
N GLN A 72 -7.82 -4.44 18.98
CA GLN A 72 -7.28 -5.26 17.88
C GLN A 72 -8.11 -5.20 16.59
N SER A 73 -9.39 -4.86 16.67
CA SER A 73 -10.29 -4.77 15.51
C SER A 73 -10.07 -3.51 14.65
N ILE A 74 -9.24 -2.57 15.10
CA ILE A 74 -8.94 -1.38 14.31
C ILE A 74 -8.28 -1.79 12.99
N TYR A 75 -8.89 -1.38 11.89
CA TYR A 75 -8.46 -1.65 10.52
C TYR A 75 -8.45 -3.15 10.12
N GLU A 76 -9.30 -3.99 10.73
CA GLU A 76 -9.37 -5.43 10.40
C GLU A 76 -9.83 -5.69 8.96
N ASN A 77 -10.67 -4.83 8.37
CA ASN A 77 -11.15 -5.03 7.01
C ASN A 77 -10.10 -4.57 5.99
N PHE A 78 -9.29 -3.56 6.32
CA PHE A 78 -8.09 -3.24 5.55
C PHE A 78 -7.10 -4.41 5.55
N GLU A 79 -6.81 -4.98 6.72
CA GLU A 79 -5.94 -6.17 6.84
C GLU A 79 -6.48 -7.36 6.02
N PHE A 80 -7.79 -7.59 6.06
CA PHE A 80 -8.46 -8.60 5.25
C PHE A 80 -8.21 -8.41 3.74
N ILE A 81 -8.45 -7.23 3.19
CA ILE A 81 -8.22 -7.02 1.75
C ILE A 81 -6.74 -6.93 1.38
N ALA A 82 -5.88 -6.50 2.30
CA ALA A 82 -4.43 -6.55 2.09
C ALA A 82 -3.94 -8.00 1.96
N THR A 83 -4.44 -8.90 2.79
CA THR A 83 -4.15 -10.34 2.72
C THR A 83 -4.58 -10.91 1.37
N LEU A 84 -5.84 -10.71 0.98
CA LEU A 84 -6.34 -11.17 -0.32
C LEU A 84 -5.55 -10.60 -1.51
N SER A 85 -5.14 -9.33 -1.40
CA SER A 85 -4.36 -8.67 -2.43
C SER A 85 -2.97 -9.29 -2.58
N LYS A 86 -2.30 -9.59 -1.48
CA LYS A 86 -0.99 -10.26 -1.48
C LYS A 86 -1.09 -11.68 -2.03
N ASP A 87 -2.13 -12.42 -1.65
CA ASP A 87 -2.40 -13.77 -2.18
C ASP A 87 -2.65 -13.74 -3.70
N HIS A 88 -3.44 -12.77 -4.17
CA HIS A 88 -3.73 -12.59 -5.59
C HIS A 88 -2.45 -12.30 -6.40
N LEU A 89 -1.61 -11.37 -5.92
CA LEU A 89 -0.33 -11.04 -6.58
C LEU A 89 0.68 -12.19 -6.53
N ALA A 90 0.64 -13.01 -5.48
CA ALA A 90 1.48 -14.20 -5.39
C ALA A 90 1.06 -15.27 -6.42
N ALA A 91 -0.25 -15.38 -6.70
CA ALA A 91 -0.79 -16.31 -7.69
C ALA A 91 -0.60 -15.83 -9.14
N ASP A 92 -0.84 -14.55 -9.41
CA ASP A 92 -0.58 -13.91 -10.70
C ASP A 92 0.09 -12.54 -10.52
N PRO A 93 1.42 -12.46 -10.61
CA PRO A 93 2.15 -11.20 -10.42
C PRO A 93 1.83 -10.13 -11.46
N VAL A 94 1.15 -10.49 -12.57
CA VAL A 94 0.92 -9.58 -13.69
C VAL A 94 -0.51 -9.68 -14.21
N THR A 95 -1.37 -8.77 -13.73
CA THR A 95 -2.78 -8.66 -14.14
C THR A 95 -2.97 -8.19 -15.59
N TYR A 96 -1.92 -7.69 -16.24
CA TYR A 96 -2.03 -7.22 -17.62
C TYR A 96 -2.40 -8.36 -18.59
N PRO A 97 -3.46 -8.22 -19.41
CA PRO A 97 -3.97 -9.29 -20.26
C PRO A 97 -2.93 -9.96 -21.16
N ARG A 98 -2.98 -11.29 -21.22
CA ARG A 98 -2.08 -12.09 -22.08
C ARG A 98 -2.42 -11.88 -23.55
N GLY A 99 -1.39 -11.82 -24.39
CA GLY A 99 -1.54 -11.63 -25.84
C GLY A 99 -1.90 -10.21 -26.28
N VAL A 100 -2.03 -9.25 -25.36
CA VAL A 100 -2.28 -7.84 -25.68
C VAL A 100 -0.97 -7.06 -25.76
N ARG A 101 -0.87 -6.17 -26.76
CA ARG A 101 0.31 -5.30 -26.95
C ARG A 101 0.48 -4.35 -25.77
N ARG A 102 1.59 -4.49 -25.03
CA ARG A 102 2.01 -3.56 -23.99
C ARG A 102 2.58 -2.27 -24.58
N LEU A 103 2.27 -1.14 -23.95
CA LEU A 103 3.06 0.07 -24.12
C LEU A 103 4.35 -0.12 -23.30
N ASN A 104 5.51 0.08 -23.94
CA ASN A 104 6.80 0.03 -23.24
C ASN A 104 7.17 1.46 -22.85
N PRO A 105 6.93 1.89 -21.60
CA PRO A 105 7.36 3.20 -21.15
C PRO A 105 8.88 3.31 -21.25
N ARG A 106 9.37 4.43 -21.78
CA ARG A 106 10.82 4.68 -21.79
C ARG A 106 11.27 5.01 -20.39
N VAL A 107 12.27 4.29 -19.89
CA VAL A 107 12.95 4.62 -18.63
C VAL A 107 13.73 5.92 -18.84
N PRO A 108 13.51 6.96 -18.03
CA PRO A 108 14.31 8.19 -18.11
C PRO A 108 15.80 7.89 -17.88
N THR A 109 16.69 8.58 -18.59
CA THR A 109 18.15 8.34 -18.56
C THR A 109 18.75 8.38 -17.15
N ILE A 110 18.18 9.18 -16.24
CA ILE A 110 18.62 9.25 -14.84
C ILE A 110 18.36 7.92 -14.12
N ALA A 111 17.18 7.32 -14.31
CA ALA A 111 16.84 6.03 -13.71
C ALA A 111 17.66 4.89 -14.30
N ALA A 112 17.99 4.94 -15.60
CA ALA A 112 18.85 3.93 -16.23
C ALA A 112 20.25 3.84 -15.58
N LYS A 113 20.84 4.99 -15.23
CA LYS A 113 22.14 5.04 -14.51
C LYS A 113 22.06 4.47 -13.10
N LEU A 114 20.93 4.66 -12.42
CA LEU A 114 20.71 4.09 -11.08
C LEU A 114 20.57 2.57 -11.13
N LEU A 115 19.85 2.04 -12.13
CA LEU A 115 19.71 0.58 -12.33
C LEU A 115 21.05 -0.10 -12.67
N ASP A 116 21.88 0.53 -13.49
CA ASP A 116 23.21 0.03 -13.85
C ASP A 116 24.16 -0.04 -12.64
N SER A 117 24.16 1.02 -11.82
CA SER A 117 24.97 1.08 -10.59
C SER A 117 24.50 0.16 -9.46
N SER A 118 23.25 -0.30 -9.47
CA SER A 118 22.76 -1.31 -8.53
C SER A 118 23.20 -2.74 -8.87
N SER A 119 23.54 -3.07 -10.12
CA SER A 119 24.04 -4.41 -10.48
C SER A 119 25.46 -4.70 -9.96
N VAL A 120 26.19 -3.66 -9.54
CA VAL A 120 27.55 -3.78 -8.99
C VAL A 120 27.55 -4.23 -7.52
N ARG A 121 26.41 -4.15 -6.80
CA ARG A 121 26.34 -4.53 -5.37
C ARG A 121 26.00 -6.00 -5.11
N ASP A 122 25.63 -6.76 -6.14
CA ASP A 122 25.30 -8.20 -6.03
C ASP A 122 26.48 -9.14 -6.34
N VAL A 123 27.71 -8.61 -6.51
CA VAL A 123 28.94 -9.43 -6.70
C VAL A 123 29.86 -9.39 -5.46
N ALA A 124 29.43 -8.78 -4.35
CA ALA A 124 30.22 -8.65 -3.13
C ALA A 124 29.54 -9.21 -1.87
N ARG A 125 28.74 -10.28 -2.01
CA ARG A 125 28.30 -11.12 -0.89
C ARG A 125 28.40 -12.59 -1.24
#